data_AF-A0A1G4ANN9-F1
#
_entry.id   AF-A0A1G4ANN9-F1
#
_cell.length_a   1.000
_cell.length_b   1.000
_cell.length_c   1.000
_cell.angle_alpha   90.00
_cell.angle_beta   90.00
_cell.angle_gamma   90.00
#
_symmetry.space_group_name_H-M   'P 1'
#
loop_
_entity.id
_entity.type
_entity.pdbx_description
1 polymer ?
#
loop_
_entity_poly.entity_id
_entity_poly.type
_entity_poly.pdbx_seq_one_letter_code
_entity_poly.pdbx_strand_id
1 'polypeptide(L)'
;MNNTAPKDLQSLPEIYCRAWAARDPQPLLDLFTKDSFMTDHGAQIHIPFAFLERHHKHWNGAHKDFEVYLDKQYPVYWAETDAQGNGYCSFRTVNKGVFVNDLGRRKATGLPFEYSGVIDLKLRGGKIAQADEWLRVPFEDSVSPDKYITISEESLKKVMRKDLHQEG
;
A
#
# COMPACT_ATOMS: atom_id res chain seq x y z
N MET A 1 30.86 6.52 -6.00
CA MET A 1 29.50 6.95 -5.60
C MET A 1 29.24 6.33 -4.24
N ASN A 2 29.10 7.15 -3.20
CA ASN A 2 28.92 6.65 -1.83
C ASN A 2 27.48 6.16 -1.67
N ASN A 3 27.33 4.84 -1.70
CA ASN A 3 26.08 4.14 -1.51
C ASN A 3 25.81 4.01 -0.01
N THR A 4 25.28 5.06 0.61
CA THR A 4 24.79 4.94 1.99
C THR A 4 23.42 4.30 1.95
N ALA A 5 23.38 2.99 2.24
CA ALA A 5 22.16 2.26 2.61
C ALA A 5 21.40 3.00 3.74
N PRO A 6 20.09 2.76 3.93
CA PRO A 6 19.29 3.45 4.93
C PRO A 6 19.93 3.36 6.32
N LYS A 7 19.92 4.47 7.06
CA LYS A 7 20.50 4.57 8.41
C LYS A 7 19.89 3.61 9.44
N ASP A 8 18.69 3.07 9.20
CA ASP A 8 18.11 1.96 9.96
C ASP A 8 16.89 1.36 9.23
N LEU A 9 17.05 0.18 8.61
CA LEU A 9 15.95 -0.54 7.95
C LEU A 9 14.91 -1.09 8.94
N GLN A 10 15.27 -1.30 10.21
CA GLN A 10 14.36 -1.90 11.20
C GLN A 10 13.15 -1.01 11.50
N SER A 11 13.30 0.30 11.32
CA SER A 11 12.22 1.27 11.48
C SER A 11 11.25 1.35 10.28
N LEU A 12 11.57 0.69 9.16
CA LEU A 12 10.79 0.78 7.91
C LEU A 12 9.31 0.41 8.08
N PRO A 13 8.90 -0.65 8.81
CA PRO A 13 7.48 -0.99 8.98
C PRO A 13 6.69 0.14 9.65
N GLU A 14 7.25 0.80 10.66
CA GLU A 14 6.58 1.92 11.32
C GLU A 14 6.54 3.16 10.44
N ILE A 15 7.62 3.44 9.70
CA ILE A 15 7.66 4.53 8.73
C ILE A 15 6.61 4.31 7.64
N TYR A 16 6.49 3.09 7.13
CA TYR A 16 5.49 2.69 6.14
C TYR A 16 4.07 2.96 6.62
N CYS A 17 3.74 2.53 7.85
CA CYS A 17 2.42 2.79 8.46
C CYS A 17 2.13 4.29 8.57
N ARG A 18 3.09 5.07 9.09
CA ARG A 18 2.93 6.54 9.20
C ARG A 18 2.76 7.20 7.84
N ALA A 19 3.49 6.75 6.82
CA ALA A 19 3.43 7.30 5.47
C ALA A 19 2.07 7.04 4.80
N TRP A 20 1.45 5.87 5.04
CA TRP A 20 0.10 5.59 4.57
C TRP A 20 -0.97 6.46 5.24
N ALA A 21 -0.85 6.66 6.55
CA ALA A 21 -1.77 7.51 7.30
C ALA A 21 -1.57 9.02 7.05
N ALA A 22 -0.43 9.42 6.50
CA ALA A 22 -0.15 10.81 6.20
C ALA A 22 -1.06 11.35 5.08
N ARG A 23 -1.48 12.61 5.19
CA ARG A 23 -2.26 13.28 4.15
C ARG A 23 -1.43 13.63 2.91
N ASP A 24 -0.15 13.93 3.11
CA ASP A 24 0.83 14.11 2.04
C ASP A 24 1.28 12.73 1.54
N PRO A 25 1.19 12.43 0.23
CA PRO A 25 1.69 11.17 -0.33
C PRO A 25 3.21 11.09 -0.38
N GLN A 26 3.94 12.21 -0.34
CA GLN A 26 5.39 12.22 -0.61
C GLN A 26 6.20 11.29 0.32
N PRO A 27 5.94 11.23 1.65
CA PRO A 27 6.64 10.31 2.54
C PRO A 27 6.48 8.84 2.13
N LEU A 28 5.34 8.44 1.55
CA LEU A 28 5.15 7.09 1.04
C LEU A 28 5.96 6.90 -0.24
N LEU A 29 5.84 7.83 -1.20
CA LEU A 29 6.53 7.75 -2.49
C LEU A 29 8.05 7.67 -2.35
N ASP A 30 8.62 8.30 -1.32
CA ASP A 30 10.06 8.29 -1.05
C ASP A 30 10.60 6.92 -0.64
N LEU A 31 9.74 6.05 -0.08
CA LEU A 31 10.10 4.68 0.31
C LEU A 31 10.30 3.76 -0.90
N PHE A 32 9.71 4.07 -2.05
CA PHE A 32 9.66 3.18 -3.21
C PHE A 32 10.72 3.52 -4.27
N THR A 33 11.15 2.52 -5.04
CA THR A 33 11.90 2.75 -6.29
C THR A 33 10.94 3.17 -7.42
N LYS A 34 11.43 3.91 -8.42
CA LYS A 34 10.57 4.46 -9.49
C LYS A 34 9.99 3.41 -10.45
N ASP A 35 10.59 2.23 -10.50
CA ASP A 35 10.18 1.05 -11.26
C ASP A 35 9.42 0.02 -10.40
N SER A 36 9.04 0.39 -9.18
CA SER A 36 8.33 -0.51 -8.26
C SER A 36 6.86 -0.68 -8.65
N PHE A 37 6.24 -1.66 -8.00
CA PHE A 37 4.79 -1.84 -8.00
C PHE A 37 4.31 -2.29 -6.62
N MET A 38 3.03 -2.07 -6.37
CA MET A 38 2.31 -2.64 -5.24
C MET A 38 1.21 -3.58 -5.75
N THR A 39 0.94 -4.67 -5.06
CA THR A 39 -0.25 -5.50 -5.28
C THR A 39 -1.17 -5.36 -4.06
N ASP A 40 -2.41 -4.99 -4.27
CA ASP A 40 -3.46 -5.10 -3.25
C ASP A 40 -4.28 -6.34 -3.60
N HIS A 41 -4.02 -7.44 -2.88
CA HIS A 41 -4.71 -8.71 -3.12
C HIS A 41 -6.19 -8.65 -2.71
N GLY A 42 -6.54 -7.78 -1.76
CA GLY A 42 -7.93 -7.61 -1.33
C GLY A 42 -8.78 -6.88 -2.37
N ALA A 43 -8.21 -5.86 -3.00
CA ALA A 43 -8.84 -5.17 -4.12
C ALA A 43 -8.60 -5.86 -5.48
N GLN A 44 -7.67 -6.81 -5.53
CA GLN A 44 -7.31 -7.61 -6.70
C GLN A 44 -6.77 -6.72 -7.83
N ILE A 45 -5.78 -5.88 -7.49
CA ILE A 45 -5.17 -4.88 -8.38
C ILE A 45 -3.64 -4.85 -8.26
N HIS A 46 -2.97 -4.50 -9.35
CA HIS A 46 -1.56 -4.11 -9.36
C HIS A 46 -1.44 -2.61 -9.59
N ILE A 47 -0.68 -1.92 -8.75
CA ILE A 47 -0.46 -0.48 -8.78
C ILE A 47 1.01 -0.22 -9.17
N PRO A 48 1.30 0.11 -10.43
CA PRO A 48 2.63 0.60 -10.82
C PRO A 48 2.98 1.88 -10.06
N PHE A 49 4.26 2.15 -9.82
CA PHE A 49 4.74 3.35 -9.11
C PHE A 49 4.10 4.66 -9.62
N ALA A 50 3.91 4.79 -10.94
CA ALA A 50 3.30 5.97 -11.56
C ALA A 50 1.87 6.28 -11.05
N PHE A 51 1.16 5.29 -10.50
CA PHE A 51 -0.18 5.42 -9.95
C PHE A 51 -0.23 5.34 -8.42
N LEU A 52 0.91 5.14 -7.74
CA LEU A 52 0.96 4.97 -6.30
C LEU A 52 0.47 6.22 -5.54
N GLU A 53 0.81 7.42 -6.03
CA GLU A 53 0.31 8.67 -5.46
C GLU A 53 -1.22 8.74 -5.49
N ARG A 54 -1.82 8.37 -6.64
CA ARG A 54 -3.27 8.38 -6.79
C ARG A 54 -3.91 7.31 -5.92
N HIS A 55 -3.28 6.14 -5.79
CA HIS A 55 -3.77 5.09 -4.90
C HIS A 55 -3.74 5.51 -3.43
N HIS A 56 -2.67 6.19 -2.99
CA HIS A 56 -2.60 6.77 -1.65
C HIS A 56 -3.70 7.80 -1.40
N LYS A 57 -3.88 8.77 -2.33
CA LYS A 57 -4.96 9.76 -2.26
C LYS A 57 -6.34 9.12 -2.32
N HIS A 58 -6.49 7.99 -3.03
CA HIS A 58 -7.74 7.24 -3.11
C HIS A 58 -8.18 6.76 -1.73
N TRP A 59 -7.28 6.12 -0.99
CA TRP A 59 -7.54 5.65 0.37
C TRP A 59 -7.71 6.80 1.36
N ASN A 60 -6.79 7.78 1.34
CA ASN A 60 -6.86 8.92 2.27
C ASN A 60 -8.11 9.78 2.06
N GLY A 61 -8.55 9.97 0.82
CA GLY A 61 -9.75 10.75 0.52
C GLY A 61 -11.06 9.97 0.74
N ALA A 62 -11.03 8.65 0.82
CA ALA A 62 -12.21 7.83 1.10
C ALA A 62 -12.57 7.74 2.58
N HIS A 63 -11.60 7.98 3.45
CA HIS A 63 -11.73 7.71 4.88
C HIS A 63 -11.43 8.96 5.73
N LYS A 64 -12.34 9.25 6.66
CA LYS A 64 -12.09 10.22 7.73
C LYS A 64 -11.32 9.52 8.85
N ASP A 65 -10.41 10.27 9.50
CA ASP A 65 -9.60 9.78 10.63
C ASP A 65 -8.89 8.45 10.28
N PHE A 66 -8.33 8.40 9.06
CA PHE A 66 -7.63 7.23 8.55
C PHE A 66 -6.30 7.05 9.26
N GLU A 67 -6.15 5.91 9.92
CA GLU A 67 -4.97 5.57 10.70
C GLU A 67 -4.47 4.18 10.30
N VAL A 68 -3.14 4.05 10.25
CA VAL A 68 -2.45 2.79 9.95
C VAL A 68 -1.37 2.58 11.00
N TYR A 69 -1.36 1.40 11.61
CA TYR A 69 -0.48 1.04 12.71
C TYR A 69 0.26 -0.25 12.41
N LEU A 70 1.50 -0.33 12.89
CA LEU A 70 2.19 -1.61 12.99
C LEU A 70 1.54 -2.44 14.11
N ASP A 71 1.10 -3.65 13.79
CA ASP A 71 0.55 -4.56 14.78
C ASP A 71 1.66 -5.16 15.64
N LYS A 72 1.76 -4.72 16.90
CA LYS A 72 2.77 -5.19 17.84
C LYS A 72 2.62 -6.66 18.25
N GLN A 73 1.47 -7.27 17.99
CA GLN A 73 1.23 -8.69 18.28
C GLN A 73 1.71 -9.60 17.15
N TYR A 74 2.00 -9.04 15.98
CA TYR A 74 2.56 -9.78 14.85
C TYR A 74 4.05 -9.47 14.71
N PRO A 75 4.93 -10.49 14.70
CA PRO A 75 6.36 -10.25 14.53
C PRO A 75 6.65 -9.59 13.18
N VAL A 76 7.66 -8.71 13.16
CA VAL A 76 8.27 -8.27 11.90
C VAL A 76 9.29 -9.33 11.49
N TYR A 77 9.11 -9.90 10.31
CA TYR A 77 10.02 -10.89 9.75
C TYR A 77 10.95 -10.21 8.76
N TRP A 78 12.24 -10.43 8.93
CA TRP A 78 13.28 -10.01 8.00
C TRP A 78 13.98 -11.23 7.43
N ALA A 79 14.23 -11.21 6.13
CA ALA A 79 14.94 -12.28 5.44
C ALA A 79 15.91 -11.72 4.39
N GLU A 80 17.03 -12.43 4.19
CA GLU A 80 17.99 -12.17 3.13
C GLU A 80 18.50 -10.71 3.08
N THR A 81 18.65 -10.08 4.25
CA THR A 81 19.11 -8.70 4.33
C THR A 81 20.61 -8.59 4.12
N ASP A 82 21.06 -7.69 3.24
CA ASP A 82 22.47 -7.42 3.00
C ASP A 82 22.90 -5.98 3.36
N ALA A 83 24.20 -5.72 3.29
CA ALA A 83 24.78 -4.42 3.59
C ALA A 83 24.40 -3.33 2.56
N GLN A 84 23.89 -3.72 1.39
CA GLN A 84 23.41 -2.82 0.34
C GLN A 84 21.95 -2.42 0.57
N GLY A 85 21.29 -3.00 1.56
CA GLY A 85 19.88 -2.74 1.89
C GLY A 85 18.91 -3.50 0.98
N ASN A 86 19.35 -4.59 0.36
CA ASN A 86 18.44 -5.55 -0.25
C ASN A 86 17.89 -6.50 0.82
N GLY A 87 16.78 -7.15 0.52
CA GLY A 87 16.19 -8.17 1.40
C GLY A 87 14.67 -8.16 1.35
N TYR A 88 14.07 -8.85 2.31
CA TYR A 88 12.61 -8.96 2.44
C TYR A 88 12.18 -8.57 3.85
N CYS A 89 11.00 -7.96 3.94
CA CYS A 89 10.36 -7.61 5.19
C CYS A 89 8.88 -8.00 5.14
N SER A 90 8.38 -8.74 6.13
CA SER A 90 6.95 -9.02 6.28
C SER A 90 6.47 -8.55 7.65
N PHE A 91 5.35 -7.83 7.68
CA PHE A 91 4.75 -7.32 8.91
C PHE A 91 3.25 -7.17 8.76
N ARG A 92 2.52 -6.99 9.86
CA ARG A 92 1.07 -6.78 9.83
C ARG A 92 0.74 -5.34 10.20
N THR A 93 -0.15 -4.74 9.42
CA THR A 93 -0.76 -3.44 9.71
C THR A 93 -2.15 -3.63 10.31
N VAL A 94 -2.57 -2.67 11.13
CA VAL A 94 -3.97 -2.45 11.52
C VAL A 94 -4.39 -1.11 10.95
N ASN A 95 -5.47 -1.11 10.17
CA ASN A 95 -5.98 0.02 9.42
C ASN A 95 -7.38 0.32 9.93
N LYS A 96 -7.67 1.58 10.23
CA LYS A 96 -9.00 1.99 10.69
C LYS A 96 -9.35 3.39 10.25
N GLY A 97 -10.63 3.72 10.35
CA GLY A 97 -11.16 5.04 10.05
C GLY A 97 -12.67 4.99 9.91
N VAL A 98 -13.25 6.02 9.30
CA VAL A 98 -14.68 6.09 8.97
C VAL A 98 -14.85 6.19 7.46
N PHE A 99 -15.66 5.31 6.87
CA PHE A 99 -15.80 5.22 5.41
C PHE A 99 -16.83 6.23 4.87
N VAL A 100 -16.35 7.36 4.37
CA VAL A 100 -17.18 8.55 4.09
C VAL A 100 -17.35 8.91 2.63
N ASN A 101 -16.46 8.46 1.73
CA ASN A 101 -16.62 8.66 0.28
C ASN A 101 -16.46 7.32 -0.45
N ASP A 102 -17.23 7.10 -1.51
CA ASP A 102 -17.19 5.87 -2.30
C ASP A 102 -15.76 5.49 -2.73
N LEU A 103 -15.45 4.19 -2.68
CA LEU A 103 -14.36 3.59 -3.45
C LEU A 103 -14.94 3.04 -4.75
N GLY A 104 -14.14 2.82 -5.80
CA GLY A 104 -14.70 2.48 -7.12
C GLY A 104 -15.64 1.27 -7.12
N ARG A 105 -15.39 0.29 -6.23
CA ARG A 105 -16.21 -0.92 -6.06
C ARG A 105 -17.00 -1.00 -4.75
N ARG A 106 -16.86 -0.02 -3.85
CA ARG A 106 -17.48 -0.09 -2.51
C ARG A 106 -18.14 1.25 -2.20
N LYS A 107 -19.40 1.19 -1.76
CA LYS A 107 -20.16 2.38 -1.36
C LYS A 107 -19.81 2.81 0.05
N ALA A 108 -19.67 4.12 0.25
CA ALA A 108 -19.47 4.69 1.57
C ALA A 108 -20.61 4.27 2.50
N THR A 109 -20.25 3.76 3.67
CA THR A 109 -21.24 3.31 4.67
C THR A 109 -21.50 4.37 5.74
N GLY A 110 -20.60 5.35 5.90
CA GLY A 110 -20.60 6.29 7.03
C GLY A 110 -20.18 5.65 8.35
N LEU A 111 -19.82 4.36 8.36
CA LEU A 111 -19.52 3.60 9.57
C LEU A 111 -18.00 3.50 9.82
N PRO A 112 -17.59 3.32 11.09
CA PRO A 112 -16.22 2.98 11.39
C PRO A 112 -15.86 1.61 10.82
N PHE A 113 -14.61 1.46 10.42
CA PHE A 113 -14.04 0.18 10.01
C PHE A 113 -12.70 -0.04 10.72
N GLU A 114 -12.34 -1.32 10.87
CA GLU A 114 -11.01 -1.75 11.27
C GLU A 114 -10.69 -3.06 10.55
N TYR A 115 -9.50 -3.18 9.98
CA TYR A 115 -9.01 -4.43 9.42
C TYR A 115 -7.49 -4.57 9.62
N SER A 116 -7.02 -5.81 9.56
CA SER A 116 -5.59 -6.12 9.54
C SER A 116 -5.17 -6.57 8.15
N GLY A 117 -4.02 -6.08 7.68
CA GLY A 117 -3.39 -6.51 6.44
C GLY A 117 -1.95 -6.98 6.68
N VAL A 118 -1.51 -8.06 6.06
CA VAL A 118 -0.08 -8.43 6.03
C VAL A 118 0.56 -7.74 4.83
N ILE A 119 1.70 -7.10 5.07
CA ILE A 119 2.50 -6.40 4.08
C ILE A 119 3.79 -7.16 3.88
N ASP A 120 4.02 -7.63 2.66
CA ASP A 120 5.28 -8.22 2.25
C ASP A 120 6.03 -7.24 1.36
N LEU A 121 7.26 -6.92 1.72
CA LEU A 121 8.13 -6.00 0.99
C LEU A 121 9.34 -6.73 0.44
N LYS A 122 9.65 -6.45 -0.83
CA LYS A 122 10.96 -6.72 -1.41
C LYS A 122 11.73 -5.41 -1.49
N LEU A 123 12.92 -5.40 -0.90
CA LEU A 123 13.80 -4.25 -0.85
C LEU A 123 14.93 -4.36 -1.85
N ARG A 124 15.27 -3.23 -2.46
CA ARG A 124 16.43 -3.06 -3.33
C ARG A 124 17.10 -1.73 -3.04
N GLY A 125 18.36 -1.76 -2.61
CA GLY A 125 19.10 -0.54 -2.26
C GLY A 125 18.45 0.26 -1.13
N GLY A 126 17.79 -0.41 -0.18
CA GLY A 126 17.10 0.22 0.93
C GLY A 126 15.74 0.86 0.62
N LYS A 127 15.24 0.66 -0.60
CA LYS A 127 13.92 1.12 -1.04
C LYS A 127 13.03 -0.06 -1.40
N ILE A 128 11.72 0.15 -1.35
CA ILE A 128 10.70 -0.83 -1.72
C ILE A 128 10.68 -0.96 -3.25
N ALA A 129 11.03 -2.14 -3.75
CA ALA A 129 10.93 -2.50 -5.16
C ALA A 129 9.60 -3.21 -5.47
N GLN A 130 9.02 -3.88 -4.47
CA GLN A 130 7.70 -4.52 -4.56
C GLN A 130 7.07 -4.51 -3.17
N ALA A 131 5.76 -4.27 -3.12
CA ALA A 131 4.94 -4.41 -1.93
C ALA A 131 3.69 -5.24 -2.25
N ASP A 132 3.37 -6.24 -1.43
CA ASP A 132 2.13 -7.00 -1.55
C ASP A 132 1.33 -6.84 -0.26
N GLU A 133 0.07 -6.42 -0.37
CA GLU A 133 -0.87 -6.32 0.75
C GLU A 133 -1.88 -7.47 0.70
N TRP A 134 -1.95 -8.21 1.79
CA TRP A 134 -2.87 -9.32 2.01
C TRP A 134 -3.86 -8.94 3.11
N LEU A 135 -5.13 -8.79 2.76
CA LEU A 135 -6.20 -8.59 3.73
C LEU A 135 -7.30 -9.65 3.54
N ARG A 136 -8.05 -9.91 4.60
CA ARG A 136 -9.13 -10.91 4.56
C ARG A 136 -10.23 -10.46 3.61
N VAL A 137 -10.39 -11.19 2.51
CA VAL A 137 -11.54 -11.12 1.61
C VAL A 137 -12.32 -12.43 1.66
N PRO A 138 -13.65 -12.42 1.42
CA PRO A 138 -14.40 -13.64 1.21
C PRO A 138 -13.74 -14.48 0.11
N PHE A 139 -13.60 -15.79 0.34
CA PHE A 139 -12.92 -16.68 -0.59
C PHE A 139 -13.65 -16.71 -1.95
N GLU A 140 -14.98 -16.60 -1.93
CA GLU A 140 -15.86 -16.63 -3.09
C GLU A 140 -15.64 -15.45 -4.04
N ASP A 141 -15.13 -14.32 -3.54
CA ASP A 141 -14.88 -13.11 -4.32
C ASP A 141 -13.47 -13.12 -4.97
N SER A 142 -12.65 -14.14 -4.69
CA SER A 142 -11.26 -14.20 -5.13
C SER A 142 -11.14 -14.69 -6.58
N VAL A 143 -10.31 -14.00 -7.37
CA VAL A 143 -9.85 -14.46 -8.68
C VAL A 143 -8.35 -14.78 -8.66
N SER A 144 -7.89 -15.52 -9.67
CA SER A 144 -6.47 -15.81 -9.86
C SER A 144 -5.66 -14.51 -10.05
N PRO A 145 -4.42 -14.39 -9.54
CA PRO A 145 -3.59 -13.19 -9.68
C PRO A 145 -3.40 -12.71 -11.13
N ASP A 146 -3.33 -13.62 -12.09
CA ASP A 146 -3.29 -13.38 -13.54
C ASP A 146 -4.54 -12.68 -14.09
N LYS A 147 -5.61 -12.56 -13.29
CA LYS A 147 -6.83 -11.81 -13.60
C LYS A 147 -6.92 -10.48 -12.87
N TYR A 148 -5.91 -10.12 -12.07
CA TYR A 148 -5.90 -8.84 -11.37
C TYR A 148 -5.80 -7.69 -12.36
N ILE A 149 -6.38 -6.55 -11.99
CA ILE A 149 -6.34 -5.37 -12.84
C ILE A 149 -5.07 -4.58 -12.55
N THR A 150 -4.22 -4.45 -13.56
CA THR A 150 -3.14 -3.47 -13.53
C THR A 150 -3.72 -2.07 -13.71
N ILE A 151 -3.42 -1.18 -12.76
CA ILE A 151 -3.85 0.21 -12.82
C ILE A 151 -3.12 0.92 -13.95
N SER A 152 -3.92 1.60 -14.76
CA SER A 152 -3.57 2.43 -15.92
C SER A 152 -4.56 3.59 -15.99
N GLU A 153 -4.34 4.54 -16.90
CA GLU A 153 -5.29 5.64 -17.11
C GLU A 153 -6.70 5.16 -17.52
N GLU A 154 -6.79 4.02 -18.22
CA GLU A 154 -8.09 3.44 -18.58
C GLU A 154 -8.72 2.71 -17.38
N SER A 155 -7.97 1.82 -16.72
CA SER A 155 -8.51 0.96 -15.68
C SER A 155 -8.79 1.70 -14.37
N LEU A 156 -8.09 2.80 -14.08
CA LEU A 156 -8.34 3.60 -12.87
C LEU A 156 -9.78 4.15 -12.84
N LYS A 157 -10.41 4.35 -14.00
CA LYS A 157 -11.78 4.87 -14.08
C LYS A 157 -12.82 3.93 -13.45
N LYS A 158 -12.48 2.64 -13.39
CA LYS A 158 -13.34 1.56 -12.86
C LYS A 158 -13.02 1.22 -11.39
N VAL A 159 -11.90 1.69 -10.86
CA VAL A 159 -11.36 1.24 -9.57
C VAL A 159 -11.21 2.39 -8.58
N MET A 160 -10.75 3.56 -9.04
CA MET A 160 -10.46 4.70 -8.18
C MET A 160 -11.59 5.74 -8.19
N ARG A 161 -11.59 6.60 -7.16
CA ARG A 161 -12.52 7.73 -7.04
C ARG A 161 -12.41 8.66 -8.26
N LYS A 162 -13.55 9.24 -8.66
CA LYS A 162 -13.70 10.04 -9.89
C LYS A 162 -12.85 11.31 -9.89
N ASP A 163 -12.64 11.93 -8.74
CA ASP A 163 -11.82 13.14 -8.59
C ASP A 163 -10.32 12.91 -8.89
N LEU A 164 -9.90 11.66 -9.00
CA LEU A 164 -8.51 11.28 -9.31
C LEU A 164 -8.30 10.91 -10.78
N HIS A 165 -9.34 11.04 -11.60
CA HIS A 165 -9.25 10.78 -13.04
C HIS A 165 -8.72 12.05 -13.69
N GLN A 166 -7.66 11.97 -14.48
CA GLN A 166 -7.29 13.10 -15.33
C GLN A 166 -8.40 13.26 -16.39
N GLU A 167 -8.93 14.48 -16.52
CA GLU A 167 -9.79 14.82 -17.65
C GLU A 167 -8.93 14.75 -18.91
N GLY A 168 -9.30 13.84 -19.82
CA GLY A 168 -8.74 13.80 -21.17
C GLY A 168 -9.45 14.79 -22.06
#